data_AF-A0A1M7Z4Q6-F1
#
_entry.id   AF-A0A1M7Z4Q6-F1
#
_cell.length_a   1.000
_cell.length_b   1.000
_cell.length_c   1.000
_cell.angle_alpha   90.00
_cell.angle_beta   90.00
_cell.angle_gamma   90.00
#
_symmetry.space_group_name_H-M   'P 1'
#
loop_
_entity.id
_entity.type
_entity.pdbx_description
1 polymer ?
#
loop_
_entity_poly.entity_id
_entity_poly.type
_entity_poly.pdbx_seq_one_letter_code
_entity_poly.pdbx_strand_id
1 'polypeptide(L)'
;MKVKDEHEGIDIAIIVVIVIYNLSLLLFTLFWLFTNAFVDAKSSLSDLTNFSINENITYGLFLSGVLGGAFYCLRAVYQRLGEAYTPIDLEDGKIKPNKTFNARVWFFWFLYRPIQGGVLALILLTLVNSSLITLETISEESFKSYYTLIALGFLAGFGSHELIHKIQEVIQVLFAKSNVKPSDTKQKIKNNKGEN
;
A
#
# COMPACT_ATOMS: atom_id res chain seq x y z
N MET A 1 -18.40 36.41 18.53
CA MET A 1 -17.17 36.23 17.74
C MET A 1 -17.35 34.98 16.87
N LYS A 2 -17.89 35.14 15.66
CA LYS A 2 -18.17 34.09 14.68
C LYS A 2 -17.00 34.03 13.70
N VAL A 3 -16.08 33.09 13.91
CA VAL A 3 -14.97 32.77 12.98
C VAL A 3 -15.14 31.32 12.47
N LYS A 4 -16.37 30.79 12.49
CA LYS A 4 -16.59 29.34 12.41
C LYS A 4 -17.13 28.80 11.09
N ASP A 5 -17.52 29.65 10.14
CA ASP A 5 -18.29 29.18 8.97
C ASP A 5 -17.46 29.11 7.67
N GLU A 6 -16.39 29.89 7.50
CA GLU A 6 -15.61 29.87 6.24
C GLU A 6 -14.69 28.65 6.10
N HIS A 7 -14.20 28.10 7.20
CA HIS A 7 -13.32 26.93 7.16
C HIS A 7 -14.09 25.64 6.82
N GLU A 8 -15.34 25.51 7.27
CA GLU A 8 -16.16 24.31 7.05
C GLU A 8 -16.51 24.13 5.55
N GLY A 9 -16.79 25.21 4.82
CA GLY A 9 -17.10 25.13 3.38
C GLY A 9 -15.92 24.66 2.51
N ILE A 10 -14.71 25.14 2.82
CA ILE A 10 -13.49 24.74 2.09
C ILE A 10 -13.17 23.27 2.35
N ASP A 11 -13.33 22.81 3.59
CA ASP A 11 -13.02 21.43 3.94
C ASP A 11 -14.00 20.44 3.28
N ILE A 12 -15.28 20.80 3.16
CA ILE A 12 -16.27 20.03 2.38
C ILE A 12 -15.88 19.98 0.90
N ALA A 13 -15.49 21.11 0.30
CA ALA A 13 -15.06 21.13 -1.09
C ALA A 13 -13.84 20.21 -1.33
N ILE A 14 -12.87 20.23 -0.41
CA ILE A 14 -11.69 19.34 -0.47
C ILE A 14 -12.11 17.87 -0.35
N ILE A 15 -13.03 17.52 0.55
CA ILE A 15 -13.56 16.15 0.69
C ILE A 15 -14.19 15.69 -0.62
N VAL A 16 -15.04 16.52 -1.23
CA VAL A 16 -15.69 16.20 -2.50
C VAL A 16 -14.65 15.95 -3.61
N VAL A 17 -13.62 16.80 -3.69
CA VAL A 17 -12.52 16.60 -4.65
C VAL A 17 -11.78 15.28 -4.40
N ILE A 18 -11.47 14.95 -3.14
CA ILE A 18 -10.82 13.68 -2.77
C ILE A 18 -11.68 12.48 -3.19
N VAL A 19 -12.98 12.52 -2.92
CA VAL A 19 -13.91 11.44 -3.25
C VAL A 19 -14.02 11.28 -4.76
N ILE A 20 -14.21 12.38 -5.51
CA ILE A 20 -14.28 12.35 -6.97
C ILE A 20 -12.98 11.80 -7.56
N TYR A 21 -11.82 12.29 -7.12
CA TYR A 21 -10.52 11.80 -7.58
C TYR A 21 -10.36 10.28 -7.37
N ASN A 22 -10.63 9.78 -6.17
CA ASN A 22 -10.49 8.36 -5.87
C ASN A 22 -11.54 7.50 -6.60
N LEU A 23 -12.76 8.00 -6.77
CA LEU A 23 -13.80 7.32 -7.54
C LEU A 23 -13.44 7.27 -9.02
N SER A 24 -12.94 8.36 -9.60
CA SER A 24 -12.45 8.41 -10.97
C SER A 24 -11.29 7.44 -11.19
N LEU A 25 -10.33 7.38 -10.25
CA LEU A 25 -9.25 6.38 -10.30
C LEU A 25 -9.79 4.95 -10.23
N LEU A 26 -10.74 4.67 -9.34
CA LEU A 26 -11.35 3.36 -9.20
C LEU A 26 -12.08 2.94 -10.50
N LEU A 27 -12.88 3.83 -11.06
CA LEU A 27 -13.60 3.56 -12.31
C LEU A 27 -12.64 3.40 -13.50
N PHE A 28 -11.61 4.25 -13.59
CA PHE A 28 -10.58 4.15 -14.62
C PHE A 28 -9.80 2.84 -14.53
N THR A 29 -9.36 2.45 -13.34
CA THR A 29 -8.61 1.21 -13.11
C THR A 29 -9.48 -0.03 -13.36
N LEU A 30 -10.74 -0.03 -12.93
CA LEU A 30 -11.69 -1.10 -13.26
C LEU A 30 -11.93 -1.21 -14.77
N PHE A 31 -12.16 -0.07 -15.43
CA PHE A 31 -12.35 -0.01 -16.88
C PHE A 31 -11.11 -0.56 -17.59
N TRP A 32 -9.90 -0.16 -17.18
CA TRP A 32 -8.66 -0.68 -17.75
C TRP A 32 -8.49 -2.19 -17.54
N LEU A 33 -8.69 -2.68 -16.31
CA LEU A 33 -8.41 -4.06 -15.95
C LEU A 33 -9.40 -5.05 -16.57
N PHE A 34 -10.68 -4.71 -16.60
CA PHE A 34 -11.77 -5.65 -16.93
C PHE A 34 -12.43 -5.43 -18.29
N THR A 35 -12.11 -4.34 -19.00
CA THR A 35 -12.65 -4.14 -20.35
C THR A 35 -11.66 -4.50 -21.44
N ASN A 36 -12.23 -4.89 -22.58
CA ASN A 36 -11.51 -5.15 -23.81
C ASN A 36 -11.15 -3.88 -24.57
N ALA A 37 -11.52 -2.69 -24.06
CA ALA A 37 -11.29 -1.41 -24.73
C ALA A 37 -9.79 -1.11 -24.96
N PHE A 38 -8.92 -1.76 -24.19
CA PHE A 38 -7.48 -1.63 -24.30
C PHE A 38 -6.81 -2.92 -24.78
N VAL A 39 -7.50 -3.84 -25.45
CA VAL A 39 -6.91 -5.10 -25.95
C VAL A 39 -5.72 -4.82 -26.85
N ASP A 40 -5.80 -3.84 -27.74
CA ASP A 40 -4.70 -3.49 -28.65
C ASP A 40 -3.51 -2.83 -27.92
N ALA A 41 -3.78 -2.04 -26.88
CA ALA A 41 -2.74 -1.50 -26.01
C ALA A 41 -2.12 -2.60 -25.13
N LYS A 42 -2.91 -3.59 -24.71
CA LYS A 42 -2.46 -4.77 -23.97
C LYS A 42 -1.67 -5.73 -24.87
N SER A 43 -2.00 -5.87 -26.16
CA SER A 43 -1.30 -6.79 -27.06
C SER A 43 -0.02 -6.17 -27.64
N SER A 44 -0.03 -4.88 -28.01
CA SER A 44 1.17 -4.17 -28.49
C SER A 44 2.30 -4.11 -27.46
N LEU A 45 1.95 -4.05 -26.17
CA LEU A 45 2.92 -4.13 -25.07
C LEU A 45 3.49 -5.54 -24.84
N SER A 46 2.80 -6.62 -25.29
CA SER A 46 3.34 -7.98 -25.17
C SER A 46 4.36 -8.33 -26.26
N ASP A 47 4.40 -7.56 -27.35
CA ASP A 47 5.27 -7.82 -28.51
C ASP A 47 6.65 -7.13 -28.41
N LEU A 48 6.92 -6.35 -27.36
CA LEU A 48 8.23 -5.76 -27.10
C LEU A 48 9.20 -6.80 -26.49
N THR A 49 9.68 -7.68 -27.36
CA THR A 49 10.79 -8.60 -27.09
C THR A 49 12.08 -7.81 -26.83
N ASN A 50 12.58 -7.83 -25.58
CA ASN A 50 14.00 -7.84 -25.16
C ASN A 50 14.27 -7.16 -23.80
N PHE A 51 13.26 -6.65 -23.10
CA PHE A 51 13.30 -6.56 -21.63
C PHE A 51 12.40 -7.64 -21.05
N SER A 52 12.96 -8.51 -20.21
CA SER A 52 12.30 -9.68 -19.60
C SER A 52 11.23 -9.34 -18.55
N ILE A 53 10.62 -8.16 -18.63
CA ILE A 53 9.55 -7.67 -17.76
C ILE A 53 8.36 -7.42 -18.69
N ASN A 54 7.38 -8.33 -18.66
CA ASN A 54 6.17 -8.19 -19.47
C ASN A 54 5.44 -6.92 -19.04
N GLU A 55 5.50 -5.87 -19.88
CA GLU A 55 5.00 -4.54 -19.56
C GLU A 55 3.51 -4.57 -19.16
N ASN A 56 2.72 -5.45 -19.76
CA ASN A 56 1.32 -5.66 -19.40
C ASN A 56 1.12 -6.16 -17.97
N ILE A 57 2.00 -7.04 -17.51
CA ILE A 57 1.96 -7.56 -16.15
C ILE A 57 2.31 -6.42 -15.19
N THR A 58 3.32 -5.60 -15.52
CA THR A 58 3.73 -4.45 -14.72
C THR A 58 2.62 -3.40 -14.63
N TYR A 59 2.02 -2.99 -15.75
CA TYR A 59 0.92 -2.01 -15.72
C TYR A 59 -0.34 -2.57 -15.09
N GLY A 60 -0.70 -3.82 -15.39
CA GLY A 60 -1.85 -4.48 -14.77
C GLY A 60 -1.71 -4.57 -13.25
N LEU A 61 -0.52 -4.93 -12.77
CA LEU A 61 -0.23 -5.03 -11.35
C LEU A 61 -0.14 -3.65 -10.66
N PHE A 62 0.46 -2.67 -11.32
CA PHE A 62 0.50 -1.30 -10.82
C PHE A 62 -0.92 -0.75 -10.67
N LEU A 63 -1.76 -0.89 -11.71
CA LEU A 63 -3.13 -0.38 -11.71
C LEU A 63 -4.03 -1.13 -10.73
N SER A 64 -3.82 -2.43 -10.51
CA SER A 64 -4.52 -3.14 -9.43
C SER A 64 -4.07 -2.67 -8.04
N GLY A 65 -2.80 -2.31 -7.85
CA GLY A 65 -2.32 -1.63 -6.65
C GLY A 65 -2.93 -0.24 -6.44
N VAL A 66 -3.05 0.55 -7.52
CA VAL A 66 -3.74 1.86 -7.47
C VAL A 66 -5.21 1.67 -7.11
N LEU A 67 -5.88 0.67 -7.67
CA LEU A 67 -7.27 0.31 -7.33
C LEU A 67 -7.41 0.01 -5.84
N GLY A 68 -6.54 -0.84 -5.27
CA GLY A 68 -6.55 -1.16 -3.84
C GLY A 68 -6.31 0.06 -2.96
N GLY A 69 -5.36 0.91 -3.33
CA GLY A 69 -5.06 2.15 -2.59
C GLY A 69 -6.19 3.19 -2.68
N ALA A 70 -6.83 3.34 -3.83
CA ALA A 70 -8.00 4.21 -4.01
C ALA A 70 -9.20 3.71 -3.20
N PHE A 71 -9.45 2.40 -3.19
CA PHE A 71 -10.51 1.79 -2.38
C PHE A 71 -10.27 1.99 -0.88
N TYR A 72 -9.03 1.83 -0.42
CA TYR A 72 -8.64 2.14 0.95
C TYR A 72 -8.91 3.61 1.31
N CYS A 73 -8.58 4.54 0.41
CA CYS A 73 -8.84 5.96 0.60
C CYS A 73 -10.34 6.27 0.74
N LEU A 74 -11.18 5.70 -0.12
CA LEU A 74 -12.63 5.85 -0.03
C LEU A 74 -13.18 5.30 1.30
N ARG A 75 -12.70 4.14 1.74
CA ARG A 75 -13.04 3.58 3.06
C ARG A 75 -12.64 4.53 4.19
N ALA A 76 -11.43 5.09 4.15
CA ALA A 76 -10.93 6.00 5.18
C ALA A 76 -11.74 7.31 5.24
N VAL A 77 -12.16 7.85 4.09
CA VAL A 77 -13.08 8.99 4.04
C VAL A 77 -14.43 8.62 4.65
N TYR A 78 -15.01 7.48 4.25
CA TYR A 78 -16.29 7.00 4.79
C TYR A 78 -16.26 6.84 6.31
N GLN A 79 -15.21 6.20 6.86
CA GLN A 79 -15.05 6.01 8.31
C GLN A 79 -14.96 7.35 9.05
N ARG A 80 -14.17 8.30 8.54
CA ARG A 80 -13.99 9.61 9.18
C ARG A 80 -15.25 10.48 9.11
N LEU A 81 -16.01 10.39 8.02
CA LEU A 81 -17.33 11.02 7.95
C LEU A 81 -18.30 10.37 8.95
N GLY A 82 -18.29 9.05 9.07
CA GLY A 82 -19.08 8.32 10.06
C GLY A 82 -18.77 8.76 11.50
N GLU A 83 -17.49 8.90 11.86
CA GLU A 83 -17.07 9.39 13.17
C GLU A 83 -17.46 10.85 13.43
N ALA A 84 -17.45 11.69 12.39
CA ALA A 84 -17.78 13.12 12.50
C ALA A 84 -19.29 13.38 12.66
N TYR A 85 -20.13 12.62 11.95
CA TYR A 85 -21.58 12.85 11.89
C TYR A 85 -22.41 11.86 12.72
N THR A 86 -21.87 10.69 13.05
CA THR A 86 -22.51 9.65 13.87
C THR A 86 -21.52 9.03 14.87
N PRO A 87 -21.02 9.81 15.86
CA PRO A 87 -20.10 9.29 16.87
C PRO A 87 -20.78 8.20 17.72
N ILE A 88 -20.11 7.06 17.86
CA ILE A 88 -20.61 5.89 18.60
C ILE A 88 -20.26 5.98 20.09
N ASP A 89 -19.21 6.74 20.45
CA ASP A 89 -18.75 6.85 21.83
C ASP A 89 -19.50 7.94 22.62
N LEU A 90 -20.21 7.49 23.66
CA LEU A 90 -20.84 8.31 24.69
C LEU A 90 -19.86 8.48 25.87
N GLU A 91 -18.87 9.36 25.75
CA GLU A 91 -18.18 9.84 26.96
C GLU A 91 -19.07 10.89 27.67
N ASP A 92 -19.38 10.66 28.95
CA ASP A 92 -20.15 11.54 29.84
C ASP A 92 -21.58 11.91 29.40
N GLY A 93 -22.22 11.08 28.56
CA GLY A 93 -23.59 11.33 28.07
C GLY A 93 -23.70 12.55 27.15
N LYS A 94 -22.57 13.06 26.64
CA LYS A 94 -22.53 14.19 25.70
C LYS A 94 -21.90 13.72 24.39
N ILE A 95 -22.68 13.78 23.32
CA ILE A 95 -22.21 13.59 21.95
C ILE A 95 -21.20 14.70 21.63
N LYS A 96 -19.90 14.42 21.73
CA LYS A 96 -18.85 15.32 21.22
C LYS A 96 -18.46 14.82 19.83
N PRO A 97 -18.94 15.45 18.75
CA PRO A 97 -18.44 15.11 17.42
C PRO A 97 -16.94 15.37 17.39
N ASN A 98 -16.17 14.36 16.97
CA ASN A 98 -14.74 14.50 16.79
C ASN A 98 -14.48 15.37 15.54
N LYS A 99 -14.52 16.70 15.71
CA LYS A 99 -14.34 17.69 14.64
C LYS A 99 -12.89 17.79 14.11
N THR A 100 -12.07 16.77 14.29
CA THR A 100 -10.62 16.84 14.00
C THR A 100 -10.24 16.45 12.57
N PHE A 101 -11.20 16.17 11.68
CA PHE A 101 -10.89 15.88 10.29
C PHE A 101 -10.44 17.14 9.53
N ASN A 102 -9.14 17.41 9.57
CA ASN A 102 -8.50 18.50 8.86
C ASN A 102 -8.21 18.09 7.40
N ALA A 103 -9.20 18.24 6.52
CA ALA A 103 -9.11 17.82 5.12
C ALA A 103 -7.87 18.37 4.39
N ARG A 104 -7.42 19.58 4.74
CA ARG A 104 -6.26 20.25 4.12
C ARG A 104 -4.94 19.51 4.36
N VAL A 105 -4.72 19.03 5.59
CA VAL A 105 -3.51 18.27 5.94
C VAL A 105 -3.52 16.90 5.26
N TRP A 106 -4.70 16.28 5.20
CA TRP A 106 -4.86 14.93 4.64
C TRP A 106 -4.98 14.91 3.11
N PHE A 107 -5.18 16.06 2.46
CA PHE A 107 -5.36 16.16 1.01
C PHE A 107 -4.24 15.49 0.22
N PHE A 108 -2.99 15.87 0.50
CA PHE A 108 -1.82 15.28 -0.18
C PHE A 108 -1.66 13.79 0.13
N TRP A 109 -2.02 13.38 1.34
CA TRP A 109 -2.00 11.97 1.72
C TRP A 109 -2.99 11.16 0.87
N PHE A 110 -4.22 11.64 0.69
CA PHE A 110 -5.22 10.99 -0.17
C PHE A 110 -4.86 11.00 -1.66
N LEU A 111 -4.08 11.98 -2.12
CA LEU A 111 -3.61 12.05 -3.50
C LEU A 111 -2.50 11.02 -3.78
N TYR A 112 -1.52 10.95 -2.88
CA TYR A 112 -0.33 10.11 -3.04
C TYR A 112 -0.60 8.63 -2.73
N ARG A 113 -1.52 8.35 -1.81
CA ARG A 113 -1.76 6.99 -1.29
C ARG A 113 -2.13 5.95 -2.37
N PRO A 114 -3.00 6.24 -3.35
CA PRO A 114 -3.27 5.29 -4.44
C PRO A 114 -2.02 4.97 -5.27
N ILE A 115 -1.22 5.99 -5.61
CA ILE A 115 0.02 5.83 -6.37
C ILE A 115 1.03 4.98 -5.59
N GLN A 116 1.16 5.24 -4.29
CA GLN A 116 1.98 4.44 -3.38
C GLN A 116 1.55 2.96 -3.41
N GLY A 117 0.25 2.67 -3.46
CA GLY A 117 -0.27 1.31 -3.57
C GLY A 117 0.17 0.60 -4.85
N GLY A 118 0.15 1.31 -5.99
CA GLY A 118 0.68 0.79 -7.26
C GLY A 118 2.18 0.49 -7.21
N VAL A 119 2.98 1.39 -6.64
CA VAL A 119 4.43 1.18 -6.47
C VAL A 119 4.73 0.00 -5.55
N LEU A 120 3.99 -0.14 -4.44
CA LEU A 120 4.15 -1.25 -3.52
C LEU A 120 3.81 -2.61 -4.17
N ALA A 121 2.82 -2.66 -5.04
CA ALA A 121 2.51 -3.86 -5.80
C ALA A 121 3.69 -4.30 -6.69
N LEU A 122 4.38 -3.36 -7.35
CA LEU A 122 5.57 -3.64 -8.16
C LEU A 122 6.76 -4.12 -7.30
N ILE A 123 6.96 -3.50 -6.14
CA ILE A 123 7.98 -3.93 -5.19
C ILE A 123 7.69 -5.35 -4.72
N LEU A 124 6.44 -5.66 -4.38
CA LEU A 124 6.03 -6.99 -3.97
C LEU A 124 6.32 -8.04 -5.05
N LEU A 125 5.99 -7.76 -6.31
CA LEU A 125 6.34 -8.66 -7.42
C LEU A 125 7.84 -8.90 -7.52
N THR A 126 8.64 -7.85 -7.37
CA THR A 126 10.10 -7.95 -7.41
C THR A 126 10.62 -8.84 -6.28
N LEU A 127 10.11 -8.67 -5.06
CA LEU A 127 10.49 -9.45 -3.89
C LEU A 127 10.07 -10.92 -3.99
N VAL A 128 8.91 -11.19 -4.58
CA VAL A 128 8.43 -12.56 -4.85
C VAL A 128 9.29 -13.22 -5.93
N ASN A 129 9.56 -12.52 -7.03
CA ASN A 129 10.39 -13.04 -8.13
C ASN A 129 11.84 -13.26 -7.71
N SER A 130 12.36 -12.49 -6.76
CA SER A 130 13.69 -12.70 -6.18
C SER A 130 13.71 -13.73 -5.05
N SER A 131 12.58 -14.42 -4.79
CA SER A 131 12.40 -15.39 -3.71
C SER A 131 12.72 -14.85 -2.29
N LEU A 132 12.61 -13.53 -2.10
CA LEU A 132 12.76 -12.90 -0.79
C LEU A 132 11.47 -12.97 0.04
N ILE A 133 10.33 -13.10 -0.62
CA ILE A 133 9.03 -13.37 -0.02
C ILE A 133 8.43 -14.59 -0.69
N THR A 134 8.09 -15.60 0.11
CA THR A 134 7.41 -16.82 -0.37
C THR A 134 5.92 -16.74 -0.05
N LEU A 135 5.07 -16.97 -1.05
CA LEU A 135 3.61 -17.06 -0.89
C LEU A 135 3.21 -18.54 -0.95
N GLU A 136 3.21 -19.21 0.21
CA GLU A 136 3.00 -20.66 0.31
C GLU A 136 1.64 -21.14 -0.24
N THR A 137 0.66 -20.25 -0.32
CA THR A 137 -0.72 -20.59 -0.73
C THR A 137 -0.94 -20.49 -2.25
N ILE A 138 0.02 -19.94 -3.01
CA ILE A 138 -0.17 -19.68 -4.45
C ILE A 138 0.72 -20.64 -5.25
N SER A 139 0.11 -21.53 -6.03
CA SER A 139 0.85 -22.41 -6.94
C SER A 139 1.51 -21.60 -8.07
N GLU A 140 2.62 -22.10 -8.63
CA GLU A 140 3.32 -21.43 -9.74
C GLU A 140 2.41 -21.20 -10.96
N GLU A 141 1.50 -22.14 -11.25
CA GLU A 141 0.49 -21.98 -12.30
C GLU A 141 -0.51 -20.87 -11.97
N SER A 142 -0.93 -20.76 -10.70
CA SER A 142 -1.82 -19.70 -10.25
C SER A 142 -1.16 -18.34 -10.32
N PHE A 143 0.15 -18.23 -10.08
CA PHE A 143 0.89 -16.96 -10.14
C PHE A 143 0.97 -16.39 -11.56
N LYS A 144 0.86 -17.24 -12.59
CA LYS A 144 0.79 -16.84 -14.01
C LYS A 144 -0.61 -16.36 -14.42
N SER A 145 -1.63 -16.61 -13.60
CA SER A 145 -2.99 -16.12 -13.86
C SER A 145 -3.09 -14.61 -13.68
N TYR A 146 -3.63 -13.93 -14.68
CA TYR A 146 -3.90 -12.49 -14.64
C TYR A 146 -4.75 -12.08 -13.43
N TYR A 147 -5.72 -12.91 -13.03
CA TYR A 147 -6.57 -12.64 -11.86
C TYR A 147 -5.81 -12.71 -10.54
N THR A 148 -4.84 -13.62 -10.41
CA THR A 148 -3.97 -13.71 -9.22
C THR A 148 -3.09 -12.47 -9.12
N LEU A 149 -2.55 -11.99 -10.24
CA LEU A 149 -1.77 -10.75 -10.29
C LEU A 149 -2.63 -9.53 -9.92
N ILE A 150 -3.86 -9.44 -10.42
CA ILE A 150 -4.80 -8.38 -10.00
C ILE A 150 -5.06 -8.46 -8.49
N ALA A 151 -5.39 -9.65 -7.98
CA ALA A 151 -5.69 -9.85 -6.56
C ALA A 151 -4.48 -9.48 -5.68
N LEU A 152 -3.28 -9.89 -6.07
CA LEU A 152 -2.04 -9.59 -5.36
C LEU A 152 -1.77 -8.09 -5.34
N GLY A 153 -1.88 -7.41 -6.49
CA GLY A 153 -1.66 -5.97 -6.54
C GLY A 153 -2.73 -5.20 -5.75
N PHE A 154 -4.00 -5.59 -5.86
CA PHE A 154 -5.07 -5.02 -5.04
C PHE A 154 -4.77 -5.14 -3.54
N LEU A 155 -4.37 -6.34 -3.08
CA LEU A 155 -4.01 -6.58 -1.69
C LEU A 155 -2.80 -5.75 -1.27
N ALA A 156 -1.79 -5.60 -2.13
CA ALA A 156 -0.62 -4.76 -1.86
C ALA A 156 -0.99 -3.27 -1.69
N GLY A 157 -1.91 -2.77 -2.51
CA GLY A 157 -2.40 -1.40 -2.42
C GLY A 157 -3.29 -1.15 -1.20
N PHE A 158 -4.25 -2.05 -0.98
CA PHE A 158 -5.21 -1.97 0.12
C PHE A 158 -4.54 -2.18 1.49
N GLY A 159 -3.73 -3.23 1.62
CA GLY A 159 -2.94 -3.61 2.79
C GLY A 159 -1.53 -3.02 2.78
N SER A 160 -1.38 -1.80 2.25
CA SER A 160 -0.07 -1.16 2.09
C SER A 160 0.67 -0.95 3.42
N HIS A 161 -0.04 -0.86 4.54
CA HIS A 161 0.58 -0.74 5.85
C HIS A 161 1.27 -2.04 6.28
N GLU A 162 0.55 -3.15 6.20
CA GLU A 162 1.02 -4.49 6.53
C GLU A 162 2.16 -4.91 5.61
N LEU A 163 2.06 -4.59 4.32
CA LEU A 163 3.11 -4.87 3.34
C LEU A 163 4.40 -4.11 3.65
N ILE A 164 4.33 -2.83 4.05
CA ILE A 164 5.52 -2.06 4.44
C ILE A 164 6.21 -2.70 5.64
N HIS A 165 5.46 -3.12 6.67
CA HIS A 165 6.02 -3.84 7.81
C HIS A 165 6.74 -5.11 7.35
N LYS A 166 6.12 -5.87 6.43
CA LYS A 166 6.75 -7.09 5.91
C LYS A 166 8.04 -6.81 5.14
N ILE A 167 8.07 -5.74 4.35
CA ILE A 167 9.30 -5.29 3.65
C ILE A 167 10.38 -4.91 4.67
N GLN A 168 10.02 -4.22 5.76
CA GLN A 168 10.96 -3.89 6.83
C GLN A 168 11.55 -5.13 7.49
N GLU A 169 10.76 -6.17 7.75
CA GLU A 169 11.26 -7.46 8.24
C GLU A 169 12.28 -8.07 7.28
N VAL A 170 11.99 -8.09 5.98
CA VAL A 170 12.92 -8.60 4.95
C VAL A 170 14.21 -7.80 4.94
N ILE A 171 14.14 -6.46 4.99
CA ILE A 171 15.32 -5.59 5.08
C ILE A 171 16.13 -5.91 6.34
N GLN A 172 15.48 -6.09 7.48
CA GLN A 172 16.16 -6.43 8.73
C GLN A 172 16.87 -7.78 8.64
N VAL A 173 16.28 -8.80 8.01
CA VAL A 173 16.92 -10.10 7.83
C VAL A 173 18.11 -10.01 6.88
N LEU A 174 17.97 -9.32 5.75
CA LEU A 174 19.03 -9.20 4.73
C LEU A 174 20.21 -8.33 5.20
N PHE A 175 19.92 -7.27 5.92
CA PHE A 175 20.89 -6.28 6.38
C PHE A 175 21.14 -6.34 7.89
N ALA A 176 20.75 -7.43 8.55
CA ALA A 176 21.25 -7.77 9.88
C ALA A 176 22.76 -7.98 9.76
N LYS A 177 23.51 -6.87 9.79
CA LYS A 177 24.92 -6.86 10.13
C LYS A 177 25.06 -7.77 11.32
N SER A 178 25.95 -8.74 11.21
CA SER A 178 26.39 -9.60 12.30
C SER A 178 26.83 -8.72 13.47
N ASN A 179 25.87 -8.30 14.31
CA ASN A 179 26.11 -7.88 15.69
C ASN A 179 26.40 -9.12 16.54
N VAL A 180 27.06 -10.12 15.95
CA VAL A 180 28.01 -10.96 16.65
C VAL A 180 29.07 -9.99 17.13
N LYS A 181 28.83 -9.38 18.29
CA LYS A 181 29.91 -8.85 19.13
C LYS A 181 31.01 -9.91 19.04
N PRO A 182 32.23 -9.59 18.57
CA PRO A 182 33.31 -10.55 18.58
C PRO A 182 33.39 -11.03 20.01
N SER A 183 33.00 -12.29 20.18
CA SER A 183 32.82 -12.92 21.47
C SER A 183 34.09 -12.77 22.28
N ASP A 184 33.92 -12.84 23.60
CA ASP A 184 34.95 -13.03 24.62
C ASP A 184 35.83 -14.27 24.42
N THR A 185 36.01 -14.75 23.19
CA THR A 185 36.92 -15.82 22.78
C THR A 185 38.38 -15.43 23.04
N LYS A 186 38.74 -14.14 23.00
CA LYS A 186 40.08 -13.69 23.44
C LYS A 186 40.23 -13.66 24.97
N GLN A 187 39.15 -13.58 25.74
CA GLN A 187 39.21 -13.63 27.21
C GLN A 187 39.24 -15.07 27.74
N LYS A 188 38.54 -16.01 27.10
CA LYS A 188 38.61 -17.44 27.48
C LYS A 188 39.92 -18.15 27.11
N ILE A 189 40.63 -17.72 26.05
CA ILE A 189 41.94 -18.33 25.70
C ILE A 189 43.07 -17.84 26.64
N LYS A 190 42.92 -16.66 27.26
CA LYS A 190 43.90 -16.14 28.22
C LYS A 190 43.77 -16.79 29.61
N ASN A 191 42.56 -17.20 30.01
CA ASN A 191 42.36 -17.88 31.31
C ASN A 191 42.74 -19.38 31.30
N ASN A 192 42.75 -20.05 30.14
CA ASN A 192 43.19 -21.46 30.05
C ASN A 192 44.69 -21.66 29.79
N LYS A 193 45.48 -20.57 29.65
CA LYS A 193 46.94 -20.62 29.48
C LYS A 193 47.72 -20.12 30.69
N GLY A 194 47.05 -19.87 31.81
CA GLY A 194 47.62 -19.27 33.01
C GLY A 194 47.25 -20.00 34.29
N GLU A 195 47.35 -21.33 34.31
CA GLU A 195 47.52 -22.11 35.55
C GLU A 195 48.53 -23.23 35.25
N ASN A 196 49.80 -22.93 35.54
CA ASN A 196 50.89 -23.86 35.87
C ASN A 196 51.74 -23.17 36.92
#